data_AF-A0A2P4QBK8-F1
#
_entry.id   AF-A0A2P4QBK8-F1
#
_cell.length_a   1.000
_cell.length_b   1.000
_cell.length_c   1.000
_cell.angle_alpha   90.00
_cell.angle_beta   90.00
_cell.angle_gamma   90.00
#
_symmetry.space_group_name_H-M   'P 1'
#
loop_
_entity.id
_entity.type
_entity.pdbx_description
1 polymer ?
#
loop_
_entity_poly.entity_id
_entity_poly.type
_entity_poly.pdbx_seq_one_letter_code
_entity_poly.pdbx_strand_id
1 'polypeptide(L)'
;MSTYNFFCFLLPITIFSIFSFSPPNSIFRKSILILSNLSLFSFPLIFSNRYAATFQIPIALFSFIYSCKMLIWLKKSLNDPSYIKPFVWSLFYWRAKEGNIPIMRQDDLLKQGITKDRLESYINRHYIIYLCVWILYMICAQFSELFVPDIPKTSFPIRVIEYFFYDGPPFTSLFNLFYCYIYAGALFFSINYLYEVIILSSAHLLKYIYSTPNSFLHRTLTNDQLNSLKLWLISLLFYSKPIFNQPYLSENPRELWSIRWHQMFHEIFVELGYKPACYLFSSFPAKLQKIFGTLASFAISGILHEYILYSSSRYLTLEQFTYFLFNAIVMMIWESFSKFRLDQGQKFLWKRIRDSLFMTVFVLFTLPWFIEPYIKCEHYHSLMHFICRKI
;
A
#
# COMPACT_ATOMS: atom_id res chain seq x y z
N MET A 1 1.92 -25.88 -4.95
CA MET A 1 1.93 -24.40 -4.99
C MET A 1 0.59 -23.81 -5.45
N SER A 2 -0.02 -24.32 -6.53
CA SER A 2 -1.39 -23.93 -6.93
C SER A 2 -2.42 -24.19 -5.84
N THR A 3 -2.30 -25.33 -5.14
CA THR A 3 -3.15 -25.70 -3.99
C THR A 3 -3.04 -24.70 -2.84
N TYR A 4 -1.84 -24.24 -2.49
CA TYR A 4 -1.65 -23.24 -1.43
C TYR A 4 -2.33 -21.93 -1.78
N ASN A 5 -2.06 -21.37 -2.96
CA ASN A 5 -2.68 -20.12 -3.41
C ASN A 5 -4.21 -20.24 -3.47
N PHE A 6 -4.72 -21.36 -3.97
CA PHE A 6 -6.17 -21.59 -4.03
C PHE A 6 -6.80 -21.64 -2.64
N PHE A 7 -6.35 -22.54 -1.77
CA PHE A 7 -6.99 -22.78 -0.47
C PHE A 7 -6.68 -21.70 0.58
N CYS A 8 -5.47 -21.14 0.57
CA CYS A 8 -5.02 -20.20 1.60
C CYS A 8 -5.25 -18.74 1.24
N PHE A 9 -5.52 -18.42 -0.03
CA PHE A 9 -5.70 -17.04 -0.46
C PHE A 9 -7.01 -16.85 -1.22
N LEU A 10 -7.22 -17.54 -2.34
CA LEU A 10 -8.40 -17.34 -3.19
C LEU A 10 -9.70 -17.78 -2.52
N LEU A 11 -9.69 -18.93 -1.84
CA LEU A 11 -10.88 -19.51 -1.23
C LEU A 11 -11.45 -18.61 -0.10
N PRO A 12 -10.66 -18.16 0.91
CA PRO A 12 -11.17 -17.25 1.94
C PRO A 12 -11.70 -15.93 1.37
N ILE A 13 -11.01 -15.36 0.37
CA ILE A 13 -11.45 -14.12 -0.29
C ILE A 13 -12.77 -14.33 -1.03
N THR A 14 -12.91 -15.45 -1.73
CA THR A 14 -14.11 -15.79 -2.49
C THR A 14 -15.30 -16.03 -1.56
N ILE A 15 -15.11 -16.80 -0.48
CA ILE A 15 -16.14 -17.04 0.53
C ILE A 15 -16.58 -15.70 1.13
N PHE A 16 -15.64 -14.87 1.59
CA PHE A 16 -15.99 -13.56 2.15
C PHE A 16 -16.76 -12.70 1.14
N SER A 17 -16.33 -12.68 -0.12
CA SER A 17 -16.97 -11.91 -1.20
C SER A 17 -18.42 -12.34 -1.42
N ILE A 18 -18.68 -13.64 -1.52
CA ILE A 18 -20.03 -14.19 -1.71
C ILE A 18 -20.92 -13.86 -0.51
N PHE A 19 -20.41 -14.06 0.71
CA PHE A 19 -21.17 -13.78 1.92
C PHE A 19 -21.25 -12.28 2.25
N SER A 20 -20.67 -11.39 1.47
CA SER A 20 -20.74 -9.93 1.65
C SER A 20 -21.80 -9.24 0.78
N PHE A 21 -22.56 -9.96 -0.06
CA PHE A 21 -23.56 -9.35 -0.96
C PHE A 21 -24.75 -8.69 -0.24
N SER A 22 -24.90 -8.92 1.05
CA SER A 22 -25.94 -8.31 1.89
C SER A 22 -25.45 -8.21 3.33
N PRO A 23 -26.07 -7.36 4.16
CA PRO A 23 -25.65 -7.16 5.54
C PRO A 23 -25.66 -8.49 6.33
N PRO A 24 -24.67 -8.73 7.20
CA PRO A 24 -24.57 -9.98 7.94
C PRO A 24 -25.53 -9.97 9.14
N ASN A 25 -26.81 -10.22 8.90
CA ASN A 25 -27.84 -10.18 9.95
C ASN A 25 -27.85 -11.45 10.83
N SER A 26 -27.52 -12.61 10.28
CA SER A 26 -27.50 -13.88 11.02
C SER A 26 -26.14 -14.18 11.67
N ILE A 27 -26.17 -14.84 12.82
CA ILE A 27 -24.96 -15.29 13.54
C ILE A 27 -24.10 -16.19 12.64
N PHE A 28 -24.73 -17.13 11.93
CA PHE A 28 -24.05 -18.03 10.99
C PHE A 28 -23.22 -17.27 9.95
N ARG A 29 -23.80 -16.23 9.34
CA ARG A 29 -23.12 -15.42 8.33
C ARG A 29 -21.99 -14.58 8.93
N LYS A 30 -22.20 -13.99 10.11
CA LYS A 30 -21.14 -13.27 10.84
C LYS A 30 -19.95 -14.20 11.12
N SER A 31 -20.21 -15.42 11.59
CA SER A 31 -19.17 -16.41 11.86
C SER A 31 -18.39 -16.79 10.61
N ILE A 32 -19.04 -17.02 9.46
CA ILE A 32 -18.36 -17.32 8.19
C ILE A 32 -17.42 -16.19 7.77
N LEU A 33 -17.90 -14.94 7.85
CA LEU A 33 -17.10 -13.77 7.46
C LEU A 33 -15.89 -13.58 8.38
N ILE A 34 -16.08 -13.73 9.69
CA ILE A 34 -14.98 -13.64 10.67
C ILE A 34 -13.97 -14.77 10.45
N LEU A 35 -14.44 -16.01 10.28
CA LEU A 35 -13.55 -17.15 10.03
C LEU A 35 -12.77 -16.97 8.73
N SER A 36 -13.41 -16.51 7.65
CA SER A 36 -12.75 -16.24 6.37
C SER A 36 -11.65 -15.19 6.52
N ASN A 37 -11.92 -14.13 7.28
CA ASN A 37 -10.95 -13.09 7.57
C ASN A 37 -9.74 -13.60 8.38
N LEU A 38 -10.01 -14.34 9.46
CA LEU A 38 -9.00 -14.93 10.34
C LEU A 38 -8.14 -15.95 9.58
N SER A 39 -8.76 -16.80 8.77
CA SER A 39 -8.07 -17.75 7.91
C SER A 39 -7.11 -17.03 6.95
N LEU A 40 -7.61 -16.04 6.20
CA LEU A 40 -6.79 -15.29 5.25
C LEU A 40 -5.58 -14.61 5.92
N PHE A 41 -5.79 -14.04 7.12
CA PHE A 41 -4.73 -13.38 7.88
C PHE A 41 -3.71 -14.38 8.46
N SER A 42 -4.17 -15.55 8.92
CA SER A 42 -3.33 -16.50 9.66
C SER A 42 -2.53 -17.42 8.74
N PHE A 43 -3.01 -17.72 7.52
CA PHE A 43 -2.33 -18.69 6.66
C PHE A 43 -0.89 -18.31 6.28
N PRO A 44 -0.54 -17.06 5.94
CA PRO A 44 0.86 -16.71 5.69
C PRO A 44 1.77 -16.93 6.91
N LEU A 45 1.23 -16.80 8.13
CA LEU A 45 1.95 -17.06 9.38
C LEU A 45 2.11 -18.57 9.64
N ILE A 46 1.04 -19.35 9.44
CA ILE A 46 1.04 -20.81 9.65
C ILE A 46 1.99 -21.51 8.67
N PHE A 47 1.98 -21.06 7.41
CA PHE A 47 2.84 -21.59 6.35
C PHE A 47 4.16 -20.82 6.23
N SER A 48 4.54 -20.08 7.28
CA SER A 48 5.75 -19.28 7.27
C SER A 48 7.00 -20.13 7.02
N ASN A 49 7.86 -19.63 6.13
CA ASN A 49 9.10 -20.25 5.65
C ASN A 49 8.90 -21.66 5.04
N ARG A 50 7.71 -21.98 4.52
CA ARG A 50 7.44 -23.24 3.81
C ARG A 50 7.50 -23.12 2.29
N TYR A 51 7.33 -21.92 1.76
CA TYR A 51 7.33 -21.63 0.33
C TYR A 51 8.38 -20.57 0.03
N ALA A 52 8.89 -20.57 -1.21
CA ALA A 52 9.86 -19.58 -1.65
C ALA A 52 9.34 -18.15 -1.41
N ALA A 53 10.25 -17.25 -1.02
CA ALA A 53 9.96 -15.86 -0.68
C ALA A 53 9.21 -15.13 -1.82
N THR A 54 9.58 -15.44 -3.07
CA THR A 54 8.91 -15.02 -4.31
C THR A 54 7.39 -15.20 -4.31
N PHE A 55 6.88 -16.25 -3.66
CA PHE A 55 5.44 -16.51 -3.56
C PHE A 55 4.87 -16.07 -2.23
N GLN A 56 5.62 -16.28 -1.15
CA GLN A 56 5.14 -16.03 0.20
C GLN A 56 4.94 -14.55 0.49
N ILE A 57 5.83 -13.68 -0.02
CA ILE A 57 5.76 -12.23 0.25
C ILE A 57 4.54 -11.58 -0.42
N PRO A 58 4.27 -11.77 -1.73
CA PRO A 58 3.05 -11.24 -2.33
C PRO A 58 1.79 -11.75 -1.62
N ILE A 59 1.74 -13.05 -1.28
CA ILE A 59 0.60 -13.64 -0.57
C ILE A 59 0.43 -13.00 0.80
N ALA A 60 1.50 -12.84 1.59
CA ALA A 60 1.45 -12.17 2.88
C ALA A 60 0.96 -10.72 2.76
N LEU A 61 1.54 -9.94 1.84
CA LEU A 61 1.16 -8.55 1.61
C LEU A 61 -0.34 -8.44 1.27
N PHE A 62 -0.82 -9.21 0.30
CA PHE A 62 -2.23 -9.16 -0.09
C PHE A 62 -3.17 -9.73 0.96
N SER A 63 -2.79 -10.80 1.66
CA SER A 63 -3.55 -11.35 2.79
C SER A 63 -3.75 -10.28 3.85
N PHE A 64 -2.70 -9.56 4.23
CA PHE A 64 -2.80 -8.46 5.19
C PHE A 64 -3.74 -7.37 4.70
N ILE A 65 -3.57 -6.90 3.46
CA ILE A 65 -4.41 -5.84 2.86
C ILE A 65 -5.88 -6.26 2.86
N TYR A 66 -6.18 -7.45 2.33
CA TYR A 66 -7.56 -7.90 2.18
C TYR A 66 -8.19 -8.25 3.52
N SER A 67 -7.45 -8.83 4.47
CA SER A 67 -7.95 -9.02 5.82
C SER A 67 -8.26 -7.69 6.51
N CYS A 68 -7.43 -6.66 6.34
CA CYS A 68 -7.74 -5.33 6.85
C CYS A 68 -9.01 -4.74 6.19
N LYS A 69 -9.14 -4.85 4.87
CA LYS A 69 -10.34 -4.38 4.15
C LYS A 69 -11.61 -5.12 4.56
N MET A 70 -11.52 -6.43 4.79
CA MET A 70 -12.62 -7.25 5.31
C MET A 70 -13.07 -6.77 6.70
N LEU A 71 -12.12 -6.45 7.60
CA LEU A 71 -12.44 -5.87 8.92
C LEU A 71 -13.11 -4.50 8.80
N ILE A 72 -12.62 -3.64 7.90
CA ILE A 72 -13.24 -2.33 7.64
C ILE A 72 -14.66 -2.50 7.10
N TRP A 73 -14.86 -3.43 6.17
CA TRP A 73 -16.17 -3.74 5.62
C TRP A 73 -17.12 -4.24 6.71
N LEU A 74 -16.66 -5.17 7.57
CA LEU A 74 -17.43 -5.67 8.72
C LEU A 74 -17.81 -4.53 9.67
N LYS A 75 -16.86 -3.69 10.07
CA LYS A 75 -17.09 -2.53 10.93
C LYS A 75 -18.15 -1.59 10.34
N LYS A 76 -18.03 -1.23 9.06
CA LYS A 76 -19.03 -0.40 8.36
C LYS A 76 -20.39 -1.10 8.32
N SER A 77 -20.40 -2.42 8.09
CA SER A 77 -21.63 -3.19 7.99
C SER A 77 -22.43 -3.26 9.30
N LEU A 78 -21.74 -3.22 10.43
CA LEU A 78 -22.35 -3.23 11.76
C LEU A 78 -22.87 -1.84 12.16
N ASN A 79 -22.23 -0.77 11.68
CA ASN A 79 -22.60 0.61 12.04
C ASN A 79 -23.77 1.16 11.20
N ASP A 80 -23.85 0.80 9.91
CA ASP A 80 -24.94 1.23 9.03
C ASP A 80 -25.42 0.06 8.16
N PRO A 81 -26.38 -0.74 8.65
CA PRO A 81 -26.90 -1.90 7.93
C PRO A 81 -27.79 -1.54 6.73
N SER A 82 -28.20 -0.26 6.60
CA SER A 82 -29.24 0.15 5.65
C SER A 82 -28.76 0.21 4.20
N TYR A 83 -27.46 0.48 3.97
CA TYR A 83 -26.89 0.50 2.62
C TYR A 83 -25.38 0.18 2.63
N ILE A 84 -25.03 -1.09 2.38
CA ILE A 84 -23.63 -1.54 2.28
C ILE A 84 -23.37 -2.13 0.90
N LYS A 85 -22.38 -1.56 0.19
CA LYS A 85 -21.87 -2.17 -1.05
C LYS A 85 -21.17 -3.50 -0.73
N PRO A 86 -21.30 -4.54 -1.58
CA PRO A 86 -20.57 -5.79 -1.41
C PRO A 86 -19.06 -5.58 -1.27
N PHE A 87 -18.37 -6.44 -0.52
CA PHE A 87 -16.92 -6.33 -0.28
C PHE A 87 -16.11 -6.23 -1.58
N VAL A 88 -16.55 -6.89 -2.65
CA VAL A 88 -15.94 -6.84 -3.98
C VAL A 88 -15.75 -5.40 -4.48
N TRP A 89 -16.62 -4.47 -4.11
CA TRP A 89 -16.48 -3.05 -4.46
C TRP A 89 -15.29 -2.36 -3.78
N SER A 90 -14.85 -2.88 -2.64
CA SER A 90 -13.66 -2.41 -1.95
C SER A 90 -12.37 -2.99 -2.55
N LEU A 91 -12.45 -4.03 -3.38
CA LEU A 91 -11.29 -4.59 -4.07
C LEU A 91 -10.78 -3.55 -5.08
N PHE A 92 -9.48 -3.27 -5.06
CA PHE A 92 -8.78 -2.30 -5.93
C PHE A 92 -9.26 -0.84 -5.87
N TYR A 93 -10.30 -0.51 -5.11
CA TYR A 93 -10.60 0.87 -4.73
C TYR A 93 -9.83 1.22 -3.45
N TRP A 94 -8.99 2.24 -3.50
CA TRP A 94 -8.19 2.63 -2.33
C TRP A 94 -8.34 4.09 -1.89
N ARG A 95 -8.35 5.05 -2.82
CA ARG A 95 -8.50 6.46 -2.46
C ARG A 95 -9.07 7.25 -3.63
N ALA A 96 -10.23 7.86 -3.42
CA ALA A 96 -10.81 8.81 -4.36
C ALA A 96 -9.89 10.03 -4.53
N LYS A 97 -9.79 10.56 -5.75
CA LYS A 97 -9.33 11.93 -5.97
C LYS A 97 -10.32 12.88 -5.27
N GLU A 98 -9.79 13.92 -4.62
CA GLU A 98 -10.63 14.95 -3.99
C GLU A 98 -11.58 15.56 -5.03
N GLY A 99 -12.86 15.71 -4.66
CA GLY A 99 -13.94 16.03 -5.59
C GLY A 99 -14.72 14.79 -6.06
N ASN A 100 -15.24 14.00 -5.10
CA ASN A 100 -16.16 12.87 -5.34
C ASN A 100 -17.06 13.15 -6.54
N ILE A 101 -17.20 12.19 -7.45
CA ILE A 101 -18.23 12.24 -8.50
C ILE A 101 -19.58 12.39 -7.76
N PRO A 102 -20.23 13.58 -7.75
CA PRO A 102 -21.54 13.73 -7.15
C PRO A 102 -22.49 12.72 -7.81
N ILE A 103 -23.50 12.23 -7.09
CA ILE A 103 -24.44 11.22 -7.60
C ILE A 103 -25.00 11.65 -8.98
N MET A 104 -25.34 12.93 -9.15
CA MET A 104 -25.73 13.53 -10.44
C MET A 104 -24.70 13.31 -11.57
N ARG A 105 -23.39 13.40 -11.29
CA ARG A 105 -22.35 13.13 -12.29
C ARG A 105 -22.18 11.63 -12.59
N GLN A 106 -22.64 10.71 -11.73
CA GLN A 106 -22.54 9.27 -12.02
C GLN A 106 -23.51 8.88 -13.14
N ASP A 107 -24.75 9.36 -13.08
CA ASP A 107 -25.74 9.15 -14.14
C ASP A 107 -25.32 9.84 -15.44
N ASP A 108 -24.73 11.03 -15.35
CA ASP A 108 -24.16 11.73 -16.51
C ASP A 108 -22.95 10.98 -17.10
N LEU A 109 -22.05 10.43 -16.27
CA LEU A 109 -20.92 9.63 -16.73
C LEU A 109 -21.35 8.30 -17.36
N LEU A 110 -22.43 7.69 -16.87
CA LEU A 110 -23.01 6.50 -17.48
C LEU A 110 -23.66 6.82 -18.84
N LYS A 111 -24.35 7.97 -18.94
CA LYS A 111 -25.00 8.42 -20.18
C LYS A 111 -24.00 8.90 -21.23
N GLN A 112 -23.01 9.70 -20.83
CA GLN A 112 -21.98 10.26 -21.71
C GLN A 112 -20.87 9.24 -22.03
N GLY A 113 -20.60 8.31 -21.11
CA GLY A 113 -19.50 7.36 -21.21
C GLY A 113 -18.12 8.04 -21.19
N ILE A 114 -17.08 7.24 -21.44
CA ILE A 114 -15.75 7.75 -21.80
C ILE A 114 -15.60 7.59 -23.31
N THR A 115 -15.24 8.66 -24.01
CA THR A 115 -15.04 8.60 -25.47
C THR A 115 -13.97 7.57 -25.83
N LYS A 116 -14.16 6.86 -26.96
CA LYS A 116 -13.25 5.82 -27.42
C LYS A 116 -11.81 6.34 -27.52
N ASP A 117 -11.63 7.52 -28.12
CA ASP A 117 -10.31 8.15 -28.30
C ASP A 117 -9.63 8.46 -26.96
N ARG A 118 -10.39 8.92 -25.96
CA ARG A 118 -9.87 9.19 -24.63
C ARG A 118 -9.43 7.91 -23.94
N LEU A 119 -10.19 6.83 -24.07
CA LEU A 119 -9.84 5.52 -23.50
C LEU A 119 -8.61 4.92 -24.21
N GLU A 120 -8.53 5.02 -25.53
CA GLU A 120 -7.37 4.52 -26.30
C GLU A 120 -6.10 5.32 -26.01
N SER A 121 -6.19 6.65 -25.97
CA SER A 121 -5.07 7.51 -25.54
C SER A 121 -4.60 7.18 -24.12
N TYR A 122 -5.54 6.95 -23.20
CA TYR A 122 -5.24 6.53 -21.83
C TYR A 122 -4.50 5.18 -21.80
N ILE A 123 -4.99 4.18 -22.52
CA ILE A 123 -4.36 2.85 -22.62
C ILE A 123 -2.94 2.98 -23.17
N ASN A 124 -2.75 3.70 -24.27
CA ASN A 124 -1.43 3.87 -24.90
C ASN A 124 -0.43 4.55 -23.97
N ARG A 125 -0.86 5.59 -23.25
CA ARG A 125 -0.01 6.25 -22.24
C ARG A 125 0.41 5.28 -21.13
N HIS A 126 -0.53 4.49 -20.62
CA HIS A 126 -0.24 3.53 -19.55
C HIS A 126 0.64 2.36 -20.02
N TYR A 127 0.58 1.96 -21.29
CA TYR A 127 1.55 1.01 -21.85
C TYR A 127 2.99 1.56 -21.84
N ILE A 128 3.18 2.83 -22.17
CA ILE A 128 4.51 3.48 -22.10
C ILE A 128 5.00 3.49 -20.65
N ILE A 129 4.15 3.91 -19.70
CA ILE A 129 4.50 3.93 -18.27
C ILE A 129 4.83 2.51 -17.78
N TYR A 130 4.00 1.52 -18.12
CA TYR A 130 4.21 0.11 -17.81
C TYR A 130 5.59 -0.37 -18.28
N LEU A 131 5.96 -0.11 -19.54
CA LEU A 131 7.26 -0.50 -20.10
C LEU A 131 8.42 0.20 -19.37
N CYS A 132 8.33 1.51 -19.15
CA CYS A 132 9.36 2.27 -18.43
C CYS A 132 9.57 1.75 -17.00
N VAL A 133 8.46 1.58 -16.25
CA VAL A 133 8.49 1.08 -14.87
C VAL A 133 9.02 -0.35 -14.82
N TRP A 134 8.63 -1.20 -15.76
CA TRP A 134 9.12 -2.57 -15.86
C TRP A 134 10.64 -2.62 -16.10
N ILE A 135 11.17 -1.82 -17.04
CA ILE A 135 12.61 -1.74 -17.31
C ILE A 135 13.37 -1.27 -16.06
N LEU A 136 12.91 -0.19 -15.42
CA LEU A 136 13.54 0.33 -14.20
C LEU A 136 13.50 -0.67 -13.05
N TYR A 137 12.37 -1.35 -12.88
CA TYR A 137 12.22 -2.42 -11.90
C TYR A 137 13.24 -3.54 -12.15
N MET A 138 13.37 -4.01 -13.39
CA MET A 138 14.31 -5.06 -13.77
C MET A 138 15.76 -4.68 -13.48
N ILE A 139 16.17 -3.45 -13.80
CA ILE A 139 17.52 -2.95 -13.51
C ILE A 139 17.78 -2.92 -12.00
N CYS A 140 16.86 -2.35 -11.21
CA CYS A 140 17.02 -2.26 -9.76
C CYS A 140 17.00 -3.64 -9.10
N ALA A 141 16.09 -4.54 -9.51
CA ALA A 141 15.98 -5.89 -8.97
C ALA A 141 17.24 -6.72 -9.24
N GLN A 142 17.76 -6.67 -10.48
CA GLN A 142 19.00 -7.36 -10.83
C GLN A 142 20.20 -6.81 -10.07
N PHE A 143 20.29 -5.48 -9.90
CA PHE A 143 21.33 -4.88 -9.06
C PHE A 143 21.23 -5.37 -7.60
N SER A 144 20.03 -5.38 -7.04
CA SER A 144 19.80 -5.83 -5.66
C SER A 144 20.16 -7.31 -5.46
N GLU A 145 20.02 -8.18 -6.46
CA GLU A 145 20.46 -9.57 -6.31
C GLU A 145 21.98 -9.76 -6.50
N LEU A 146 22.62 -9.01 -7.41
CA LEU A 146 24.03 -9.21 -7.74
C LEU A 146 25.00 -8.56 -6.75
N PHE A 147 24.60 -7.48 -6.10
CA PHE A 147 25.49 -6.63 -5.30
C PHE A 147 25.12 -6.58 -3.82
N VAL A 148 24.61 -7.68 -3.28
CA VAL A 148 24.17 -7.79 -1.88
C VAL A 148 25.33 -7.44 -0.93
N PRO A 149 25.18 -6.41 -0.07
CA PRO A 149 26.19 -6.03 0.89
C PRO A 149 26.14 -6.92 2.14
N ASP A 150 27.27 -7.04 2.82
CA ASP A 150 27.32 -7.58 4.19
C ASP A 150 26.72 -6.56 5.17
N ILE A 151 25.53 -6.89 5.70
CA ILE A 151 24.82 -6.05 6.66
C ILE A 151 25.20 -6.46 8.10
N PRO A 152 25.58 -5.50 8.97
CA PRO A 152 25.86 -5.81 10.37
C PRO A 152 24.66 -6.43 11.09
N LYS A 153 24.92 -7.35 12.03
CA LYS A 153 23.88 -7.98 12.85
C LYS A 153 23.18 -6.95 13.74
N THR A 154 23.94 -6.04 14.35
CA THR A 154 23.45 -4.93 15.16
C THR A 154 22.49 -4.08 14.34
N SER A 155 21.35 -3.67 14.90
CA SER A 155 20.36 -2.88 14.18
C SER A 155 20.88 -1.48 13.84
N PHE A 156 20.45 -0.93 12.70
CA PHE A 156 20.86 0.40 12.26
C PHE A 156 20.71 1.49 13.33
N PRO A 157 19.57 1.64 14.05
CA PRO A 157 19.44 2.69 15.06
C PRO A 157 20.42 2.54 16.22
N ILE A 158 20.77 1.32 16.63
CA ILE A 158 21.78 1.09 17.67
C ILE A 158 23.15 1.56 17.17
N ARG A 159 23.53 1.23 15.92
CA ARG A 159 24.80 1.67 15.34
C ARG A 159 24.90 3.20 15.23
N VAL A 160 23.79 3.87 14.93
CA VAL A 160 23.73 5.35 14.94
C VAL A 160 23.99 5.89 16.34
N ILE A 161 23.38 5.31 17.37
CA ILE A 161 23.60 5.71 18.76
C ILE A 161 25.06 5.47 19.17
N GLU A 162 25.61 4.29 18.86
CA GLU A 162 27.01 3.95 19.15
C GLU A 162 27.98 4.95 18.51
N TYR A 163 27.76 5.31 17.23
CA TYR A 163 28.61 6.26 16.52
C TYR A 163 28.59 7.67 17.14
N PHE A 164 27.41 8.19 17.51
CA PHE A 164 27.29 9.57 18.02
C PHE A 164 27.57 9.71 19.52
N PHE A 165 27.41 8.64 20.32
CA PHE A 165 27.45 8.75 21.79
C PHE A 165 28.48 7.85 22.47
N TYR A 166 29.07 6.88 21.77
CA TYR A 166 29.94 5.87 22.38
C TYR A 166 31.20 5.57 21.55
N ASP A 167 31.67 6.54 20.75
CA ASP A 167 32.85 6.41 19.88
C ASP A 167 32.82 5.14 18.99
N GLY A 168 31.61 4.71 18.62
CA GLY A 168 31.40 3.54 17.77
C GLY A 168 31.89 3.75 16.33
N PRO A 169 32.06 2.67 15.56
CA PRO A 169 32.41 2.77 14.15
C PRO A 169 31.30 3.44 13.33
N PRO A 170 31.57 3.90 12.10
CA PRO A 170 30.55 4.44 11.21
C PRO A 170 29.32 3.51 11.07
N PHE A 171 28.13 4.07 11.26
CA PHE A 171 26.88 3.29 11.35
C PHE A 171 26.44 2.65 10.03
N THR A 172 26.94 3.14 8.88
CA THR A 172 26.73 2.57 7.55
C THR A 172 27.80 3.05 6.56
N SER A 173 28.05 2.28 5.51
CA SER A 173 28.95 2.66 4.42
C SER A 173 28.18 3.40 3.30
N LEU A 174 28.90 4.17 2.47
CA LEU A 174 28.29 4.82 1.29
C LEU A 174 27.70 3.79 0.32
N PHE A 175 28.36 2.65 0.16
CA PHE A 175 27.85 1.55 -0.66
C PHE A 175 26.54 0.98 -0.10
N ASN A 176 26.45 0.76 1.22
CA ASN A 176 25.23 0.25 1.85
C ASN A 176 24.07 1.24 1.72
N LEU A 177 24.33 2.55 1.87
CA LEU A 177 23.33 3.59 1.63
C LEU A 177 22.84 3.58 0.18
N PHE A 178 23.76 3.54 -0.78
CA PHE A 178 23.43 3.46 -2.20
C PHE A 178 22.64 2.20 -2.53
N TYR A 179 23.06 1.05 -2.00
CA TYR A 179 22.35 -0.21 -2.17
C TYR A 179 20.93 -0.15 -1.61
N CYS A 180 20.74 0.39 -0.39
CA CYS A 180 19.41 0.55 0.20
C CYS A 180 18.51 1.44 -0.67
N TYR A 181 19.07 2.47 -1.32
CA TYR A 181 18.35 3.32 -2.25
C TYR A 181 17.91 2.58 -3.51
N ILE A 182 18.81 1.82 -4.14
CA ILE A 182 18.45 0.99 -5.32
C ILE A 182 17.40 -0.06 -4.94
N TYR A 183 17.54 -0.69 -3.77
CA TYR A 183 16.56 -1.65 -3.25
C TYR A 183 15.18 -1.02 -3.05
N ALA A 184 15.12 0.16 -2.43
CA ALA A 184 13.86 0.90 -2.29
C ALA A 184 13.28 1.30 -3.65
N GLY A 185 14.13 1.61 -4.63
CA GLY A 185 13.76 1.77 -6.02
C GLY A 185 13.12 0.50 -6.60
N ALA A 186 13.72 -0.67 -6.38
CA ALA A 186 13.15 -1.96 -6.81
C ALA A 186 11.76 -2.19 -6.21
N LEU A 187 11.57 -1.93 -4.91
CA LEU A 187 10.26 -2.01 -4.26
C LEU A 187 9.26 -0.99 -4.83
N PHE A 188 9.70 0.24 -5.04
CA PHE A 188 8.87 1.30 -5.61
C PHE A 188 8.40 0.93 -7.03
N PHE A 189 9.32 0.51 -7.90
CA PHE A 189 8.98 0.17 -9.27
C PHE A 189 8.19 -1.15 -9.36
N SER A 190 8.42 -2.12 -8.47
CA SER A 190 7.63 -3.37 -8.46
C SER A 190 6.15 -3.12 -8.14
N ILE A 191 5.87 -2.26 -7.17
CA ILE A 191 4.50 -1.89 -6.80
C ILE A 191 3.85 -1.06 -7.91
N ASN A 192 4.58 -0.12 -8.53
CA ASN A 192 4.05 0.62 -9.68
C ASN A 192 3.80 -0.31 -10.88
N TYR A 193 4.67 -1.28 -11.14
CA TYR A 193 4.49 -2.24 -12.21
C TYR A 193 3.18 -3.03 -12.04
N LEU A 194 2.95 -3.56 -10.83
CA LEU A 194 1.72 -4.25 -10.49
C LEU A 194 0.49 -3.33 -10.61
N TYR A 195 0.62 -2.06 -10.22
CA TYR A 195 -0.44 -1.06 -10.39
C TYR A 195 -0.81 -0.86 -11.86
N GLU A 196 0.19 -0.72 -12.74
CA GLU A 196 -0.01 -0.57 -14.18
C GLU A 196 -0.68 -1.81 -14.79
N VAL A 197 -0.35 -3.02 -14.32
CA VAL A 197 -1.07 -4.25 -14.73
C VAL A 197 -2.55 -4.17 -14.39
N ILE A 198 -2.91 -3.71 -13.19
CA ILE A 198 -4.32 -3.56 -12.77
C ILE A 198 -5.04 -2.51 -13.61
N ILE A 199 -4.40 -1.36 -13.86
CA ILE A 199 -4.95 -0.27 -14.66
C ILE A 199 -5.16 -0.70 -16.11
N LEU A 200 -4.15 -1.32 -16.74
CA LEU A 200 -4.26 -1.81 -18.11
C LEU A 200 -5.35 -2.89 -18.22
N SER A 201 -5.38 -3.85 -17.31
CA SER A 201 -6.41 -4.91 -17.30
C SER A 201 -7.82 -4.33 -17.19
N SER A 202 -8.00 -3.35 -16.30
CA SER A 202 -9.27 -2.66 -16.09
C SER A 202 -9.67 -1.79 -17.28
N ALA A 203 -8.72 -1.11 -17.92
CA ALA A 203 -8.96 -0.31 -19.13
C ALA A 203 -9.38 -1.18 -20.32
N HIS A 204 -8.74 -2.35 -20.50
CA HIS A 204 -9.13 -3.32 -21.52
C HIS A 204 -10.50 -3.93 -21.24
N LEU A 205 -10.81 -4.24 -19.99
CA LEU A 205 -12.15 -4.70 -19.60
C LEU A 205 -13.22 -3.64 -19.92
N LEU A 206 -12.96 -2.36 -19.62
CA LEU A 206 -13.88 -1.27 -19.97
C LEU A 206 -14.02 -1.11 -21.49
N LYS A 207 -12.92 -1.19 -22.24
CA LYS A 207 -12.92 -1.16 -23.71
C LYS A 207 -13.75 -2.31 -24.29
N TYR A 208 -13.59 -3.51 -23.75
CA TYR A 208 -14.36 -4.70 -24.13
C TYR A 208 -15.86 -4.52 -23.89
N ILE A 209 -16.23 -3.96 -22.73
CA ILE A 209 -17.63 -3.67 -22.41
C ILE A 209 -18.23 -2.64 -23.39
N TYR A 210 -17.49 -1.61 -23.80
CA TYR A 210 -18.02 -0.63 -24.77
C TYR A 210 -18.05 -1.13 -26.22
N SER A 211 -17.09 -1.95 -26.62
CA SER A 211 -16.92 -2.33 -28.04
C SER A 211 -17.79 -3.50 -28.48
N THR A 212 -18.29 -4.31 -27.53
CA THR A 212 -18.98 -5.57 -27.83
C THR A 212 -20.36 -5.61 -27.17
N PRO A 213 -21.37 -4.92 -27.74
CA PRO A 213 -22.76 -5.09 -27.32
C PRO A 213 -23.16 -6.57 -27.55
N ASN A 214 -23.82 -7.21 -26.57
CA ASN A 214 -24.10 -8.66 -26.51
C ASN A 214 -22.92 -9.57 -26.14
N SER A 215 -21.83 -9.04 -25.57
CA SER A 215 -20.75 -9.84 -24.99
C SER A 215 -21.23 -10.81 -23.90
N PHE A 216 -20.37 -11.77 -23.51
CA PHE A 216 -20.64 -12.67 -22.39
C PHE A 216 -21.12 -11.91 -21.15
N LEU A 217 -20.46 -10.80 -20.80
CA LEU A 217 -20.85 -9.95 -19.67
C LEU A 217 -22.24 -9.32 -19.83
N HIS A 218 -22.64 -8.89 -21.03
CA HIS A 218 -23.99 -8.38 -21.27
C HIS A 218 -25.07 -9.47 -21.18
N ARG A 219 -24.72 -10.73 -21.46
CA ARG A 219 -25.64 -11.87 -21.34
C ARG A 219 -25.74 -12.40 -19.91
N THR A 220 -24.65 -12.32 -19.15
CA THR A 220 -24.55 -12.90 -17.80
C THR A 220 -24.97 -11.93 -16.70
N LEU A 221 -24.70 -10.62 -16.85
CA LEU A 221 -24.99 -9.62 -15.82
C LEU A 221 -26.30 -8.88 -16.10
N THR A 222 -27.00 -8.48 -15.03
CA THR A 222 -28.14 -7.56 -15.17
C THR A 222 -27.67 -6.17 -15.61
N ASN A 223 -28.57 -5.35 -16.16
CA ASN A 223 -28.24 -3.97 -16.55
C ASN A 223 -27.66 -3.15 -15.39
N ASP A 224 -28.21 -3.30 -14.19
CA ASP A 224 -27.74 -2.59 -12.99
C ASP A 224 -26.34 -3.05 -12.56
N GLN A 225 -26.06 -4.35 -12.62
CA GLN A 225 -24.74 -4.91 -12.34
C GLN A 225 -23.71 -4.45 -13.36
N LEU A 226 -24.08 -4.40 -14.64
CA LEU A 226 -23.20 -3.95 -15.70
C LEU A 226 -22.90 -2.46 -15.59
N ASN A 227 -23.90 -1.62 -15.32
CA ASN A 227 -23.73 -0.18 -15.10
C ASN A 227 -22.87 0.10 -13.86
N SER A 228 -23.11 -0.66 -12.79
CA SER A 228 -22.27 -0.65 -11.60
C SER A 228 -20.80 -0.97 -11.90
N LEU A 229 -20.54 -2.02 -12.69
CA LEU A 229 -19.18 -2.39 -13.11
C LEU A 229 -18.53 -1.29 -13.97
N LYS A 230 -19.26 -0.72 -14.93
CA LYS A 230 -18.79 0.41 -15.75
C LYS A 230 -18.38 1.59 -14.88
N LEU A 231 -19.24 2.01 -13.94
CA LEU A 231 -18.94 3.10 -13.01
C LEU A 231 -17.71 2.81 -12.17
N TRP A 232 -17.57 1.59 -11.66
CA TRP A 232 -16.41 1.18 -10.89
C TRP A 232 -15.12 1.26 -11.72
N LEU A 233 -15.12 0.75 -12.96
CA LEU A 233 -13.98 0.82 -13.88
C LEU A 233 -13.61 2.28 -14.20
N ILE A 234 -14.58 3.12 -14.53
CA ILE A 234 -14.35 4.55 -14.81
C ILE A 234 -13.76 5.24 -13.57
N SER A 235 -14.31 4.96 -12.40
CA SER A 235 -13.81 5.51 -11.13
C SER A 235 -12.37 5.10 -10.87
N LEU A 236 -12.06 3.80 -11.02
CA LEU A 236 -10.72 3.26 -10.84
C LEU A 236 -9.70 3.93 -11.77
N LEU A 237 -10.03 4.05 -13.06
CA LEU A 237 -9.11 4.54 -14.08
C LEU A 237 -8.91 6.06 -14.01
N PHE A 238 -9.99 6.82 -13.86
CA PHE A 238 -9.92 8.28 -14.02
C PHE A 238 -9.95 9.04 -12.69
N TYR A 239 -10.52 8.44 -11.64
CA TYR A 239 -10.84 9.11 -10.38
C TYR A 239 -10.15 8.54 -9.14
N SER A 240 -9.39 7.45 -9.23
CA SER A 240 -8.53 6.99 -8.13
C SER A 240 -7.20 7.76 -8.11
N LYS A 241 -6.71 8.10 -6.91
CA LYS A 241 -5.34 8.63 -6.76
C LYS A 241 -4.32 7.53 -7.14
N PRO A 242 -3.18 7.88 -7.76
CA PRO A 242 -2.13 6.90 -8.02
C PRO A 242 -1.58 6.35 -6.70
N ILE A 243 -0.99 5.14 -6.72
CA ILE A 243 -0.40 4.53 -5.51
C ILE A 243 0.73 5.41 -4.96
N PHE A 244 1.51 6.02 -5.87
CA PHE A 244 2.52 7.01 -5.54
C PHE A 244 2.28 8.31 -6.30
N ASN A 245 2.48 9.43 -5.65
CA ASN A 245 2.36 10.76 -6.25
C ASN A 245 3.67 11.53 -6.09
N GLN A 246 4.68 11.18 -6.88
CA GLN A 246 6.01 11.83 -6.88
C GLN A 246 6.56 12.05 -5.45
N PRO A 247 6.82 10.98 -4.68
CA PRO A 247 7.18 11.09 -3.26
C PRO A 247 8.49 11.84 -3.01
N TYR A 248 9.40 11.88 -3.99
CA TYR A 248 10.64 12.66 -3.94
C TYR A 248 10.41 14.19 -3.97
N LEU A 249 9.20 14.65 -4.30
CA LEU A 249 8.81 16.08 -4.24
C LEU A 249 8.10 16.46 -2.93
N SER A 250 8.14 15.60 -1.91
CA SER A 250 7.45 15.86 -0.64
C SER A 250 8.17 16.96 0.14
N GLU A 251 7.47 18.01 0.55
CA GLU A 251 8.07 19.13 1.29
C GLU A 251 8.06 18.88 2.81
N ASN A 252 7.34 17.86 3.28
CA ASN A 252 7.26 17.53 4.69
C ASN A 252 6.83 16.07 4.93
N PRO A 253 6.99 15.53 6.15
CA PRO A 253 6.65 14.15 6.46
C PRO A 253 5.17 13.83 6.25
N ARG A 254 4.27 14.77 6.55
CA ARG A 254 2.82 14.59 6.34
C ARG A 254 2.50 14.42 4.86
N GLU A 255 3.06 15.27 4.01
CA GLU A 255 2.87 15.18 2.55
C GLU A 255 3.41 13.86 2.00
N LEU A 256 4.60 13.44 2.44
CA LEU A 256 5.18 12.16 2.07
C LEU A 256 4.25 11.00 2.42
N TRP A 257 3.95 10.82 3.70
CA TRP A 257 3.26 9.62 4.21
C TRP A 257 1.74 9.65 3.98
N SER A 258 1.11 10.82 3.95
CA SER A 258 -0.36 10.92 3.85
C SER A 258 -0.86 11.18 2.43
N ILE A 259 -0.02 11.66 1.51
CA ILE A 259 -0.47 12.13 0.19
C ILE A 259 0.31 11.50 -0.97
N ARG A 260 1.61 11.25 -0.79
CA ARG A 260 2.49 10.88 -1.91
C ARG A 260 2.98 9.44 -1.89
N TRP A 261 3.02 8.81 -0.73
CA TRP A 261 3.48 7.44 -0.53
C TRP A 261 2.32 6.47 -0.31
N HIS A 262 2.38 5.28 -0.91
CA HIS A 262 1.44 4.16 -0.78
C HIS A 262 -0.02 4.51 -0.45
N GLN A 263 -0.67 5.23 -1.36
CA GLN A 263 -2.06 5.68 -1.17
C GLN A 263 -3.06 4.53 -0.98
N MET A 264 -2.65 3.30 -1.34
CA MET A 264 -3.44 2.09 -1.15
C MET A 264 -3.71 1.70 0.32
N PHE A 265 -2.82 2.06 1.25
CA PHE A 265 -2.96 1.69 2.67
C PHE A 265 -3.64 2.76 3.51
N HIS A 266 -3.93 3.94 2.94
CA HIS A 266 -4.43 5.08 3.71
C HIS A 266 -5.70 4.74 4.50
N GLU A 267 -6.70 4.12 3.86
CA GLU A 267 -7.93 3.71 4.54
C GLU A 267 -7.67 2.72 5.68
N ILE A 268 -6.75 1.75 5.46
CA ILE A 268 -6.36 0.76 6.46
C ILE A 268 -5.80 1.44 7.70
N PHE A 269 -4.81 2.33 7.53
CA PHE A 269 -4.17 3.02 8.63
C PHE A 269 -5.12 3.96 9.36
N VAL A 270 -6.04 4.62 8.65
CA VAL A 270 -7.02 5.52 9.26
C VAL A 270 -8.11 4.76 10.02
N GLU A 271 -8.70 3.72 9.41
CA GLU A 271 -9.85 3.02 9.98
C GLU A 271 -9.49 2.04 11.09
N LEU A 272 -8.30 1.44 11.02
CA LEU A 272 -7.82 0.43 11.97
C LEU A 272 -6.75 0.96 12.94
N GLY A 273 -6.03 2.02 12.59
CA GLY A 273 -5.04 2.66 13.46
C GLY A 273 -5.56 3.96 14.06
N TYR A 274 -5.70 5.00 13.22
CA TYR A 274 -5.98 6.37 13.66
C TYR A 274 -7.27 6.51 14.47
N LYS A 275 -8.42 6.15 13.86
CA LYS A 275 -9.74 6.37 14.45
C LYS A 275 -9.94 5.57 15.75
N PRO A 276 -9.59 4.26 15.82
CA PRO A 276 -9.70 3.50 17.06
C PRO A 276 -8.85 4.11 18.19
N ALA A 277 -7.61 4.52 17.91
CA ALA A 277 -6.78 5.16 18.93
C ALA A 277 -7.37 6.50 19.40
N CYS A 278 -7.84 7.37 18.49
CA CYS A 278 -8.52 8.60 18.90
C CYS A 278 -9.74 8.34 19.79
N TYR A 279 -10.50 7.27 19.51
CA TYR A 279 -11.65 6.86 20.31
C TYR A 279 -11.24 6.34 21.70
N LEU A 280 -10.22 5.48 21.77
CA LEU A 280 -9.67 4.96 23.03
C LEU A 280 -9.17 6.09 23.95
N PHE A 281 -8.61 7.15 23.38
CA PHE A 281 -8.12 8.32 24.10
C PHE A 281 -9.12 9.49 24.10
N SER A 282 -10.41 9.26 23.85
CA SER A 282 -11.44 10.31 23.72
C SER A 282 -11.58 11.19 24.98
N SER A 283 -11.27 10.65 26.16
CA SER A 283 -11.26 11.40 27.42
C SER A 283 -10.10 12.40 27.55
N PHE A 284 -9.07 12.31 26.70
CA PHE A 284 -7.92 13.21 26.70
C PHE A 284 -8.14 14.41 25.77
N PRO A 285 -7.38 15.52 25.92
CA PRO A 285 -7.39 16.64 24.99
C PRO A 285 -7.23 16.20 23.52
N ALA A 286 -7.92 16.88 22.60
CA ALA A 286 -7.91 16.56 21.17
C ALA A 286 -6.49 16.50 20.56
N LYS A 287 -5.52 17.25 21.12
CA LYS A 287 -4.12 17.18 20.70
C LYS A 287 -3.50 15.80 20.99
N LEU A 288 -3.74 15.24 22.19
CA LEU A 288 -3.25 13.92 22.58
C LEU A 288 -3.94 12.81 21.78
N GLN A 289 -5.25 12.94 21.53
CA GLN A 289 -5.99 12.02 20.65
C GLN A 289 -5.31 11.92 19.27
N LYS A 290 -5.01 13.07 18.64
CA LYS A 290 -4.33 13.12 17.34
C LYS A 290 -2.93 12.49 17.39
N ILE A 291 -2.18 12.70 18.47
CA ILE A 291 -0.85 12.10 18.68
C ILE A 291 -0.97 10.57 18.71
N PHE A 292 -1.86 10.02 19.55
CA PHE A 292 -2.07 8.58 19.64
C PHE A 292 -2.63 8.00 18.34
N GLY A 293 -3.52 8.72 17.65
CA GLY A 293 -4.02 8.36 16.33
C GLY A 293 -2.89 8.23 15.30
N THR A 294 -1.98 9.20 15.24
CA THR A 294 -0.84 9.17 14.33
C THR A 294 0.10 8.01 14.68
N LEU A 295 0.47 7.84 15.95
CA LEU A 295 1.31 6.73 16.41
C LEU A 295 0.70 5.38 16.05
N ALA A 296 -0.60 5.17 16.30
CA ALA A 296 -1.29 3.93 15.97
C ALA A 296 -1.32 3.66 14.46
N SER A 297 -1.49 4.69 13.62
CA SER A 297 -1.46 4.54 12.16
C SER A 297 -0.11 4.00 11.67
N PHE A 298 0.99 4.57 12.19
CA PHE A 298 2.34 4.11 11.87
C PHE A 298 2.65 2.75 12.51
N ALA A 299 2.11 2.45 13.68
CA ALA A 299 2.24 1.13 14.29
C ALA A 299 1.62 0.03 13.42
N ILE A 300 0.43 0.25 12.84
CA ILE A 300 -0.18 -0.69 11.88
C ILE A 300 0.70 -0.86 10.64
N SER A 301 1.32 0.22 10.14
CA SER A 301 2.31 0.13 9.05
C SER A 301 3.51 -0.72 9.44
N GLY A 302 4.06 -0.52 10.65
CA GLY A 302 5.14 -1.34 11.18
C GLY A 302 4.77 -2.83 11.31
N ILE A 303 3.58 -3.12 11.81
CA ILE A 303 3.06 -4.49 11.94
C ILE A 303 2.93 -5.16 10.58
N LEU A 304 2.47 -4.47 9.54
CA LEU A 304 2.43 -5.00 8.17
C LEU A 304 3.82 -5.48 7.72
N HIS A 305 4.85 -4.68 8.00
CA HIS A 305 6.21 -4.97 7.56
C HIS A 305 6.83 -6.15 8.34
N GLU A 306 6.67 -6.19 9.66
CA GLU A 306 7.06 -7.37 10.46
C GLU A 306 6.25 -8.62 10.09
N TYR A 307 4.96 -8.46 9.74
CA TYR A 307 4.12 -9.57 9.27
C TYR A 307 4.65 -10.17 7.97
N ILE A 308 5.12 -9.34 7.03
CA ILE A 308 5.74 -9.81 5.78
C ILE A 308 7.04 -10.56 6.07
N LEU A 309 7.95 -9.99 6.88
CA LEU A 309 9.22 -10.63 7.25
C LEU A 309 8.99 -11.96 7.95
N TYR A 310 8.09 -11.98 8.94
CA TYR A 310 7.78 -13.19 9.69
C TYR A 310 7.13 -14.23 8.78
N SER A 311 6.21 -13.84 7.89
CA SER A 311 5.57 -14.78 6.96
C SER A 311 6.55 -15.40 5.97
N SER A 312 7.57 -14.66 5.52
CA SER A 312 8.53 -15.16 4.53
C SER A 312 9.65 -15.98 5.15
N SER A 313 10.17 -15.57 6.31
CA SER A 313 11.46 -16.04 6.84
C SER A 313 11.45 -16.45 8.32
N ARG A 314 10.30 -16.34 9.02
CA ARG A 314 10.18 -16.47 10.49
C ARG A 314 11.08 -15.49 11.26
N TYR A 315 11.47 -14.40 10.62
CA TYR A 315 12.31 -13.38 11.22
C TYR A 315 11.45 -12.24 11.76
N LEU A 316 11.64 -11.93 13.04
CA LEU A 316 10.98 -10.82 13.72
C LEU A 316 12.07 -9.90 14.29
N THR A 317 12.12 -8.66 13.80
CA THR A 317 13.20 -7.72 14.17
C THR A 317 12.72 -6.56 15.01
N LEU A 318 11.47 -6.15 14.80
CA LEU A 318 10.92 -4.87 15.23
C LEU A 318 11.70 -3.65 14.69
N GLU A 319 12.69 -3.84 13.81
CA GLU A 319 13.45 -2.75 13.19
C GLU A 319 12.53 -1.95 12.26
N GLN A 320 11.69 -2.61 11.46
CA GLN A 320 10.74 -1.91 10.59
C GLN A 320 9.62 -1.28 11.41
N PHE A 321 9.15 -1.97 12.45
CA PHE A 321 8.18 -1.40 13.39
C PHE A 321 8.67 -0.09 14.02
N THR A 322 9.90 -0.08 14.53
CA THR A 322 10.50 1.11 15.14
C THR A 322 10.81 2.21 14.13
N TYR A 323 11.18 1.87 12.88
CA TYR A 323 11.32 2.84 11.79
C TYR A 323 10.04 3.64 11.53
N PHE A 324 8.88 2.96 11.47
CA PHE A 324 7.60 3.66 11.26
C PHE A 324 7.21 4.50 12.48
N LEU A 325 7.42 4.02 13.71
CA LEU A 325 7.20 4.83 14.90
C LEU A 325 8.10 6.06 14.95
N PHE A 326 9.37 5.94 14.55
CA PHE A 326 10.28 7.07 14.42
C PHE A 326 9.75 8.10 13.42
N ASN A 327 9.28 7.67 12.25
CA ASN A 327 8.65 8.56 11.28
C ASN A 327 7.38 9.24 11.81
N ALA A 328 6.61 8.57 12.66
CA ALA A 328 5.47 9.18 13.35
C ALA A 328 5.93 10.32 14.28
N ILE A 329 7.00 10.10 15.05
CA ILE A 329 7.60 11.12 15.92
C ILE A 329 8.08 12.31 15.10
N VAL A 330 8.81 12.06 14.00
CA VAL A 330 9.28 13.11 13.08
C VAL A 330 8.11 13.92 12.51
N MET A 331 7.00 13.27 12.13
CA MET A 331 5.80 13.95 11.67
C MET A 331 5.18 14.84 12.76
N MET A 332 5.08 14.35 13.99
CA MET A 332 4.52 15.11 15.12
C MET A 332 5.38 16.32 15.50
N ILE A 333 6.70 16.14 15.49
CA ILE A 333 7.68 17.20 15.72
C ILE A 333 7.53 18.26 14.63
N TRP A 334 7.51 17.84 13.35
CA TRP A 334 7.36 18.75 12.22
C TRP A 334 6.08 19.59 12.31
N GLU A 335 4.95 18.98 12.63
CA GLU A 335 3.66 19.68 12.79
C GLU A 335 3.60 20.63 13.97
N SER A 336 4.41 20.38 15.00
CA SER A 336 4.54 21.29 16.13
C SER A 336 5.37 22.51 15.73
N PHE A 337 6.51 22.30 15.05
CA PHE A 337 7.39 23.39 14.59
C PHE A 337 6.81 24.21 13.45
N SER A 338 6.05 23.61 12.53
CA SER A 338 5.48 24.34 11.38
C SER A 338 4.48 25.41 11.81
N LYS A 339 3.83 25.24 12.96
CA LYS A 339 2.94 26.27 13.56
C LYS A 339 3.70 27.49 14.10
N PHE A 340 4.97 27.33 14.43
CA PHE A 340 5.82 28.41 14.94
C PHE A 340 6.61 29.11 13.83
N ARG A 341 6.69 28.54 12.61
CA ARG A 341 7.31 29.22 11.46
C ARG A 341 6.35 30.28 10.90
N LEU A 342 6.47 31.51 11.41
CA LEU A 342 6.02 32.71 10.71
C LEU A 342 6.97 32.97 9.54
N ASP A 343 6.65 32.42 8.37
CA ASP A 343 7.48 32.61 7.18
C ASP A 343 7.28 34.00 6.59
N GLN A 344 7.96 35.00 7.15
CA GLN A 344 8.08 36.32 6.55
C GLN A 344 9.20 36.32 5.49
N GLY A 345 8.83 36.47 4.21
CA GLY A 345 9.72 36.97 3.17
C GLY A 345 10.54 35.98 2.33
N GLN A 346 10.49 34.66 2.55
CA GLN A 346 11.21 33.72 1.68
C GLN A 346 10.47 33.50 0.35
N LYS A 347 11.17 33.63 -0.79
CA LYS A 347 10.61 33.33 -2.12
C LYS A 347 10.06 31.89 -2.12
N PHE A 348 8.75 31.77 -2.38
CA PHE A 348 7.98 30.53 -2.28
C PHE A 348 8.67 29.31 -2.93
N LEU A 349 9.28 29.47 -4.11
CA LEU A 349 9.96 28.38 -4.82
C LEU A 349 11.21 27.84 -4.08
N TRP A 350 12.05 28.71 -3.53
CA TRP A 350 13.27 28.30 -2.82
C TRP A 350 12.96 27.50 -1.55
N LYS A 351 11.89 27.89 -0.85
CA LYS A 351 11.38 27.15 0.30
C LYS A 351 11.00 25.72 -0.08
N ARG A 352 10.22 25.56 -1.16
CA ARG A 352 9.78 24.24 -1.65
C ARG A 352 10.96 23.34 -2.02
N ILE A 353 11.94 23.86 -2.75
CA ILE A 353 13.15 23.12 -3.13
C ILE A 353 13.92 22.68 -1.88
N ARG A 354 14.16 23.60 -0.94
CA ARG A 354 14.87 23.30 0.31
C ARG A 354 14.16 22.20 1.10
N ASP A 355 12.85 22.36 1.31
CA ASP A 355 12.07 21.45 2.14
C ASP A 355 11.96 20.06 1.47
N SER A 356 11.80 20.01 0.15
CA SER A 356 11.83 18.77 -0.64
C SER A 356 13.20 18.07 -0.61
N LEU A 357 14.29 18.83 -0.71
CA LEU A 357 15.65 18.29 -0.61
C LEU A 357 15.90 17.72 0.79
N PHE A 358 15.52 18.46 1.83
CA PHE A 358 15.62 17.99 3.21
C PHE A 358 14.87 16.67 3.41
N MET A 359 13.63 16.56 2.95
CA MET A 359 12.86 15.33 3.05
C MET A 359 13.50 14.18 2.28
N THR A 360 14.05 14.44 1.09
CA THR A 360 14.77 13.43 0.30
C THR A 360 15.98 12.92 1.06
N VAL A 361 16.80 13.83 1.60
CA VAL A 361 17.99 13.50 2.39
C VAL A 361 17.61 12.74 3.66
N PHE A 362 16.56 13.16 4.37
CA PHE A 362 16.06 12.47 5.56
C PHE A 362 15.65 11.02 5.26
N VAL A 363 14.88 10.80 4.19
CA VAL A 363 14.48 9.45 3.77
C VAL A 363 15.70 8.63 3.39
N LEU A 364 16.65 9.19 2.63
CA LEU A 364 17.89 8.50 2.25
C LEU A 364 18.70 8.03 3.46
N PHE A 365 18.89 8.89 4.46
CA PHE A 365 19.68 8.56 5.65
C PHE A 365 18.99 7.55 6.57
N THR A 366 17.66 7.55 6.62
CA THR A 366 16.88 6.62 7.47
C THR A 366 16.53 5.32 6.75
N LEU A 367 16.80 5.23 5.45
CA LEU A 367 16.44 4.08 4.61
C LEU A 367 17.08 2.76 5.04
N PRO A 368 18.34 2.70 5.52
CA PRO A 368 18.91 1.43 5.96
C PRO A 368 18.14 0.83 7.14
N TRP A 369 17.56 1.65 8.03
CA TRP A 369 16.68 1.17 9.11
C TRP A 369 15.47 0.38 8.56
N PHE A 370 14.95 0.81 7.42
CA PHE A 370 13.82 0.14 6.78
C PHE A 370 14.24 -1.07 5.93
N ILE A 371 15.36 -0.97 5.21
CA ILE A 371 15.77 -1.95 4.18
C ILE A 371 16.67 -3.05 4.71
N GLU A 372 17.56 -2.79 5.66
CA GLU A 372 18.48 -3.80 6.20
C GLU A 372 17.78 -5.07 6.70
N PRO A 373 16.63 -5.00 7.40
CA PRO A 373 15.88 -6.21 7.78
C PRO A 373 15.46 -7.07 6.58
N TYR A 374 15.11 -6.46 5.45
CA TYR A 374 14.80 -7.18 4.22
C TYR A 374 16.04 -7.87 3.63
N ILE A 375 17.20 -7.22 3.69
CA ILE A 375 18.47 -7.80 3.22
C ILE A 375 18.84 -9.01 4.09
N LYS A 376 18.76 -8.88 5.42
CA LYS A 376 19.05 -9.96 6.38
C LYS A 376 18.19 -11.21 6.16
N CYS A 377 16.97 -11.05 5.63
CA CYS A 377 16.04 -12.14 5.30
C CYS A 377 16.12 -12.62 3.85
N GLU A 378 17.12 -12.19 3.10
CA GLU A 378 17.29 -12.52 1.69
C GLU A 378 16.06 -12.16 0.82
N HIS A 379 15.31 -11.12 1.22
CA HIS A 379 14.10 -10.71 0.51
C HIS A 379 14.38 -10.28 -0.93
N TYR A 380 15.62 -9.93 -1.29
CA TYR A 380 15.99 -9.64 -2.69
C TYR A 380 15.65 -10.82 -3.63
N HIS A 381 15.71 -12.07 -3.18
CA HIS A 381 15.28 -13.22 -3.98
C HIS A 381 13.79 -13.22 -4.31
N SER A 382 12.97 -12.44 -3.60
CA SER A 382 11.54 -12.31 -3.87
C SER A 382 11.21 -11.36 -5.01
N LEU A 383 12.14 -10.48 -5.39
CA LEU A 383 11.98 -9.55 -6.49
C LEU A 383 11.95 -10.37 -7.78
N MET A 384 10.77 -10.60 -8.35
CA MET A 384 10.61 -11.33 -9.61
C MET A 384 11.38 -10.66 -10.74
N HIS A 385 12.37 -11.34 -11.30
CA HIS A 385 13.05 -10.91 -12.52
C HIS A 385 13.45 -12.13 -13.37
N PHE A 386 13.74 -11.89 -14.65
CA PHE A 386 13.89 -12.93 -15.68
C PHE A 386 15.19 -13.75 -15.57
N ILE A 387 16.15 -13.33 -14.74
CA ILE A 387 17.48 -13.91 -14.72
C ILE A 387 17.79 -14.31 -13.27
N CYS A 388 18.11 -15.58 -13.07
CA CYS A 388 18.53 -16.25 -11.83
C CYS A 388 17.45 -16.66 -10.81
N ARG A 389 16.89 -17.86 -11.05
CA ARG A 389 16.76 -18.83 -9.96
C ARG A 389 18.16 -19.32 -9.60
N LYS A 390 18.66 -19.00 -8.41
CA LYS A 390 19.45 -20.00 -7.69
C LYS A 390 18.45 -20.89 -6.93
N ILE A 391 18.50 -22.18 -7.29
CA ILE A 391 17.76 -23.28 -6.67
C ILE A 391 18.20 -23.43 -5.23
#